data_AF-A0A4U9HC47-F1
#
_entry.id   AF-A0A4U9HC47-F1
#
_cell.length_a   1.000
_cell.length_b   1.000
_cell.length_c   1.000
_cell.angle_alpha   90.00
_cell.angle_beta   90.00
_cell.angle_gamma   90.00
#
_symmetry.space_group_name_H-M   'P 1'
#
loop_
_entity.id
_entity.type
_entity.pdbx_description
1 polymer ?
#
loop_
_entity_poly.entity_id
_entity_poly.type
_entity_poly.pdbx_seq_one_letter_code
_entity_poly.pdbx_strand_id
1 'polypeptide(L)'
;MNILSRAVLLTLAGSLWLGQAQATCYRITATNTNASSNYYTDPSKGIGAAWSGSTDTSGSIGTLPTTVNINNSLFQPDGTLIASGTVSALEAGSGSYSADQILFRCTADEAGKLYEYYATNGDSEWAGKVEVGAAAGLRKPTAPTPTAWRCGPPIWRPANITPATGRRGR
;
A
#
# COMPACT_ATOMS: atom_id res chain seq x y z
N MET A 1 -47.20 -17.15 -9.27
CA MET A 1 -45.99 -16.34 -8.99
C MET A 1 -46.22 -14.97 -9.59
N ASN A 2 -46.51 -13.97 -8.75
CA ASN A 2 -47.19 -12.73 -9.14
C ASN A 2 -46.23 -11.73 -9.81
N ILE A 3 -46.67 -11.03 -10.85
CA ILE A 3 -45.86 -10.06 -11.63
C ILE A 3 -45.23 -8.98 -10.72
N LEU A 4 -45.90 -8.64 -9.62
CA LEU A 4 -45.43 -7.75 -8.56
C LEU A 4 -44.13 -8.23 -7.90
N SER A 5 -43.92 -9.53 -7.73
CA SER A 5 -42.71 -10.08 -7.09
C SER A 5 -41.46 -10.00 -7.99
N ARG A 6 -41.65 -9.93 -9.32
CA ARG A 6 -40.54 -9.80 -10.29
C ARG A 6 -40.08 -8.34 -10.43
N ALA A 7 -41.01 -7.39 -10.38
CA ALA A 7 -40.70 -5.96 -10.44
C ALA A 7 -39.86 -5.51 -9.24
N VAL A 8 -40.21 -5.98 -8.03
CA VAL A 8 -39.47 -5.66 -6.80
C VAL A 8 -38.03 -6.21 -6.84
N LEU A 9 -37.84 -7.44 -7.35
CA LEU A 9 -36.51 -8.04 -7.47
C LEU A 9 -35.61 -7.29 -8.49
N LEU A 10 -36.16 -6.84 -9.62
CA LEU A 10 -35.38 -6.06 -10.60
C LEU A 10 -35.03 -4.66 -10.08
N THR A 11 -35.91 -4.01 -9.30
CA THR A 11 -35.60 -2.71 -8.68
C THR A 11 -34.56 -2.81 -7.57
N LEU A 12 -34.51 -3.91 -6.81
CA LEU A 12 -33.45 -4.15 -5.82
C LEU A 12 -32.10 -4.50 -6.48
N ALA A 13 -32.08 -5.18 -7.62
CA ALA A 13 -30.83 -5.49 -8.33
C ALA A 13 -30.21 -4.24 -9.01
N GLY A 14 -31.03 -3.30 -9.49
CA GLY A 14 -30.56 -2.04 -10.10
C GLY A 14 -29.97 -1.03 -9.10
N SER A 15 -30.31 -1.15 -7.82
CA SER A 15 -29.81 -0.26 -6.74
C SER A 15 -28.48 -0.72 -6.14
N LEU A 16 -27.94 -1.87 -6.56
CA LEU A 16 -26.60 -2.34 -6.18
C LEU A 16 -25.49 -1.82 -7.10
N TRP A 17 -25.83 -0.99 -8.09
CA TRP A 17 -24.87 -0.25 -8.94
C TRP A 17 -24.48 1.11 -8.34
N LEU A 18 -24.63 1.27 -7.02
CA LEU A 18 -24.24 2.48 -6.32
C LEU A 18 -22.71 2.55 -6.22
N GLY A 19 -22.12 3.28 -7.17
CA GLY A 19 -20.90 4.08 -7.00
C GLY A 19 -19.66 3.31 -6.59
N GLN A 20 -18.86 2.91 -7.57
CA GLN A 20 -17.45 2.64 -7.32
C GLN A 20 -16.86 3.94 -6.74
N ALA A 21 -16.52 3.95 -5.45
CA ALA A 21 -15.90 5.10 -4.80
C ALA A 21 -14.54 5.33 -5.48
N GLN A 22 -14.48 6.32 -6.37
CA GLN A 22 -13.25 6.78 -6.99
C GLN A 22 -12.79 8.00 -6.20
N ALA A 23 -11.59 7.95 -5.64
CA ALA A 23 -11.01 9.11 -4.99
C ALA A 23 -10.49 10.11 -6.03
N THR A 24 -10.77 11.40 -5.85
CA THR A 24 -10.24 12.43 -6.76
C THR A 24 -8.82 12.83 -6.33
N CYS A 25 -7.83 12.10 -6.86
CA CYS A 25 -6.41 12.26 -6.53
C CYS A 25 -5.52 12.47 -7.76
N TYR A 26 -4.46 13.24 -7.58
CA TYR A 26 -3.48 13.60 -8.59
C TYR A 26 -2.11 13.07 -8.16
N ARG A 27 -1.47 12.28 -9.01
CA ARG A 27 -0.10 11.81 -8.78
C ARG A 27 0.87 12.96 -8.95
N ILE A 28 1.74 13.16 -7.96
CA ILE A 28 2.75 14.20 -7.97
C ILE A 28 4.07 13.62 -8.47
N THR A 29 4.67 14.27 -9.46
CA THR A 29 5.97 13.86 -10.02
C THR A 29 7.02 14.97 -9.98
N ALA A 30 6.62 16.18 -9.61
CA ALA A 30 7.48 17.35 -9.45
C ALA A 30 6.82 18.36 -8.51
N THR A 31 7.62 19.17 -7.83
CA THR A 31 7.14 20.31 -7.04
C THR A 31 6.46 21.33 -7.95
N ASN A 32 5.26 21.75 -7.57
CA ASN A 32 4.52 22.81 -8.25
C ASN A 32 4.01 23.81 -7.21
N THR A 33 4.47 25.06 -7.28
CA THR A 33 4.12 26.10 -6.29
C THR A 33 2.93 26.96 -6.71
N ASN A 34 2.29 26.69 -7.86
CA ASN A 34 1.08 27.39 -8.26
C ASN A 34 -0.12 26.86 -7.45
N ALA A 35 -0.58 27.66 -6.48
CA ALA A 35 -1.68 27.29 -5.58
C ALA A 35 -3.02 26.97 -6.29
N SER A 36 -3.21 27.44 -7.52
CA SER A 36 -4.42 27.14 -8.33
C SER A 36 -4.34 25.82 -9.08
N SER A 37 -3.18 25.14 -9.07
CA SER A 37 -2.97 23.87 -9.76
C SER A 37 -3.50 22.69 -8.95
N ASN A 38 -4.10 21.71 -9.64
CA ASN A 38 -4.43 20.42 -9.02
C ASN A 38 -3.19 19.64 -8.56
N TYR A 39 -2.02 19.97 -9.13
CA TYR A 39 -0.72 19.38 -8.77
C TYR A 39 0.04 20.23 -7.76
N TYR A 40 -0.57 21.26 -7.16
CA TYR A 40 0.08 22.12 -6.17
C TYR A 40 0.69 21.33 -5.03
N THR A 41 1.94 21.60 -4.71
CA THR A 41 2.66 21.07 -3.55
C THR A 41 3.02 22.24 -2.64
N ASP A 42 2.53 22.21 -1.41
CA ASP A 42 2.90 23.20 -0.39
C ASP A 42 4.38 22.97 0.01
N PRO A 43 5.29 23.94 -0.23
CA PRO A 43 6.72 23.78 0.09
C PRO A 43 7.01 23.52 1.57
N SER A 44 6.07 23.83 2.47
CA SER A 44 6.19 23.56 3.90
C SER A 44 5.74 22.14 4.31
N LYS A 45 5.15 21.38 3.38
CA LYS A 45 4.54 20.07 3.64
C LYS A 45 5.28 18.92 2.98
N GLY A 46 6.25 19.19 2.11
CA GLY A 46 7.05 18.17 1.47
C GLY A 46 7.55 18.60 0.10
N ILE A 47 8.09 17.63 -0.63
CA ILE A 47 8.68 17.80 -1.96
C ILE A 47 7.92 16.97 -3.00
N GLY A 48 7.81 17.48 -4.22
CA GLY A 48 7.32 16.72 -5.35
C GLY A 48 8.49 16.14 -6.15
N ALA A 49 8.50 14.82 -6.32
CA ALA A 49 9.47 14.11 -7.16
C ALA A 49 8.82 12.88 -7.79
N ALA A 50 9.40 12.36 -8.87
CA ALA A 50 8.91 11.18 -9.54
C ALA A 50 9.33 9.92 -8.77
N TRP A 51 8.39 9.00 -8.56
CA TRP A 51 8.67 7.66 -8.03
C TRP A 51 7.85 6.63 -8.78
N SER A 52 8.51 5.73 -9.51
CA SER A 52 7.86 4.75 -10.40
C SER A 52 6.95 3.75 -9.68
N GLY A 53 6.93 3.75 -8.35
CA GLY A 53 6.16 2.81 -7.55
C GLY A 53 6.86 1.47 -7.43
N SER A 54 6.11 0.48 -6.96
CA SER A 54 6.54 -0.92 -6.93
C SER A 54 6.11 -1.60 -8.23
N THR A 55 7.05 -1.80 -9.14
CA THR A 55 6.87 -2.58 -10.38
C THR A 55 7.00 -4.08 -10.12
N ASP A 56 6.63 -4.90 -11.10
CA ASP A 56 6.73 -6.37 -11.03
C ASP A 56 8.16 -6.86 -10.69
N THR A 57 9.17 -6.18 -11.23
CA THR A 57 10.59 -6.47 -11.03
C THR A 57 11.21 -5.78 -9.81
N SER A 58 10.42 -5.05 -9.03
CA SER A 58 10.91 -4.29 -7.89
C SER A 58 10.85 -5.06 -6.58
N GLY A 59 11.68 -4.65 -5.64
CA GLY A 59 11.87 -5.32 -4.36
C GLY A 59 13.31 -5.22 -3.90
N SER A 60 13.54 -5.45 -2.61
CA SER A 60 14.86 -5.45 -2.02
C SER A 60 14.94 -6.48 -0.91
N ILE A 61 16.09 -7.15 -0.82
CA ILE A 61 16.41 -8.06 0.28
C ILE A 61 16.72 -7.30 1.58
N GLY A 62 16.86 -5.97 1.51
CA GLY A 62 17.07 -5.09 2.65
C GLY A 62 18.29 -5.53 3.47
N THR A 63 18.05 -5.76 4.75
CA THR A 63 19.09 -6.20 5.70
C THR A 63 19.30 -7.72 5.74
N LEU A 64 18.72 -8.49 4.81
CA LEU A 64 18.89 -9.93 4.79
C LEU A 64 20.38 -10.27 4.56
N PRO A 65 21.00 -11.10 5.41
CA PRO A 65 22.37 -11.54 5.20
C PRO A 65 22.53 -12.24 3.85
N THR A 66 23.49 -11.78 3.04
CA THR A 66 23.82 -12.38 1.74
C THR A 66 24.66 -13.65 1.88
N THR A 67 25.16 -13.94 3.08
CA THR A 67 25.89 -15.16 3.40
C THR A 67 25.33 -15.73 4.69
N VAL A 68 24.86 -16.98 4.61
CA VAL A 68 24.40 -17.76 5.76
C VAL A 68 25.30 -18.98 5.85
N ASN A 69 26.07 -19.09 6.94
CA ASN A 69 26.93 -20.24 7.15
C ASN A 69 26.13 -21.37 7.80
N ILE A 70 25.88 -22.45 7.05
CA ILE A 70 25.23 -23.65 7.56
C ILE A 70 26.30 -24.72 7.72
N ASN A 71 26.74 -24.96 8.96
CA ASN A 71 27.87 -25.82 9.25
C ASN A 71 27.48 -27.21 9.79
N ASN A 72 26.19 -27.52 10.00
CA ASN A 72 25.72 -28.85 10.42
C ASN A 72 24.19 -29.03 10.28
N SER A 73 23.73 -30.07 9.58
CA SER A 73 22.29 -30.40 9.41
C SER A 73 21.62 -30.96 10.66
N LEU A 74 22.38 -31.41 11.67
CA LEU A 74 21.83 -31.85 12.96
C LEU A 74 21.35 -30.67 13.84
N PHE A 75 21.79 -29.44 13.56
CA PHE A 75 21.47 -28.25 14.36
C PHE A 75 20.33 -27.39 13.79
N GLN A 76 19.91 -27.64 12.55
CA GLN A 76 18.83 -26.91 11.90
C GLN A 76 17.82 -27.91 11.32
N PRO A 77 16.87 -28.39 12.13
CA PRO A 77 15.75 -29.19 11.64
C PRO A 77 15.02 -28.48 10.49
N ASP A 78 14.36 -29.25 9.63
CA ASP A 78 13.54 -28.70 8.55
C ASP A 78 12.53 -27.68 9.10
N GLY A 79 12.45 -26.51 8.46
CA GLY A 79 11.64 -25.39 8.92
C GLY A 79 12.35 -24.41 9.88
N THR A 80 13.64 -24.59 10.16
CA THR A 80 14.42 -23.62 10.95
C THR A 80 14.56 -22.29 10.19
N LEU A 81 14.23 -21.17 10.84
CA LEU A 81 14.53 -19.84 10.32
C LEU A 81 16.04 -19.58 10.38
N ILE A 82 16.69 -19.57 9.22
CA ILE A 82 18.15 -19.41 9.12
C ILE A 82 18.61 -17.96 8.95
N ALA A 83 17.74 -17.08 8.45
CA ALA A 83 18.01 -15.67 8.28
C ALA A 83 16.70 -14.87 8.14
N SER A 84 16.71 -13.62 8.57
CA SER A 84 15.61 -12.68 8.37
C SER A 84 16.16 -11.29 8.11
N GLY A 85 15.44 -10.51 7.31
CA GLY A 85 15.77 -9.12 7.04
C GLY A 85 14.52 -8.26 7.05
N THR A 86 14.74 -6.94 7.07
CA THR A 86 13.68 -5.95 6.89
C THR A 86 14.09 -4.94 5.85
N VAL A 87 13.12 -4.39 5.15
CA VAL A 87 13.29 -3.25 4.24
C VAL A 87 12.20 -2.24 4.54
N SER A 88 12.53 -0.95 4.46
CA SER A 88 11.53 0.10 4.61
C SER A 88 10.67 0.19 3.35
N ALA A 89 9.39 0.59 3.49
CA ALA A 89 8.54 0.82 2.33
C ALA A 89 9.08 1.94 1.41
N LEU A 90 9.89 2.85 1.97
CA LEU A 90 10.57 3.91 1.25
C LEU A 90 11.63 3.39 0.26
N GLU A 91 12.13 2.17 0.46
CA GLU A 91 13.23 1.58 -0.31
C GLU A 91 12.81 0.32 -1.08
N ALA A 92 11.64 -0.25 -0.79
CA ALA A 92 11.18 -1.52 -1.33
C ALA A 92 10.62 -1.46 -2.77
N GLY A 93 10.39 -0.26 -3.32
CA GLY A 93 9.86 -0.08 -4.68
C GLY A 93 10.93 -0.19 -5.77
N SER A 94 10.57 0.20 -7.01
CA SER A 94 11.51 0.23 -8.16
C SER A 94 12.65 1.24 -7.99
N GLY A 95 12.53 2.11 -7.00
CA GLY A 95 13.54 3.04 -6.52
C GLY A 95 13.12 3.52 -5.14
N SER A 96 14.02 4.19 -4.44
CA SER A 96 13.66 4.80 -3.16
C SER A 96 12.88 6.10 -3.35
N TYR A 97 12.10 6.48 -2.35
CA TYR A 97 11.49 7.80 -2.24
C TYR A 97 11.68 8.38 -0.84
N SER A 98 11.67 9.70 -0.73
CA SER A 98 11.84 10.38 0.56
C SER A 98 10.57 10.28 1.41
N ALA A 99 10.71 10.21 2.73
CA ALA A 99 9.59 10.31 3.66
C ALA A 99 8.81 11.64 3.51
N ASP A 100 9.49 12.70 3.06
CA ASP A 100 8.88 14.02 2.81
C ASP A 100 8.31 14.16 1.39
N GLN A 101 8.39 13.10 0.57
CA GLN A 101 7.89 13.15 -0.80
C GLN A 101 6.38 13.01 -0.83
N ILE A 102 5.72 14.00 -1.43
CA ILE A 102 4.28 13.96 -1.68
C ILE A 102 4.08 13.06 -2.90
N LEU A 103 3.49 11.87 -2.69
CA LEU A 103 3.20 10.93 -3.79
C LEU A 103 1.88 11.28 -4.51
N PHE A 104 0.86 11.66 -3.73
CA PHE A 104 -0.47 11.99 -4.23
C PHE A 104 -1.04 13.19 -3.49
N ARG A 105 -1.80 14.01 -4.22
CA ARG A 105 -2.64 15.08 -3.68
C ARG A 105 -4.08 14.80 -4.05
N CYS A 106 -4.98 14.86 -3.08
CA CYS A 106 -6.40 14.64 -3.31
C CYS A 106 -7.22 15.89 -3.00
N THR A 107 -8.46 15.92 -3.47
CA THR A 107 -9.39 17.00 -3.14
C THR A 107 -9.76 16.96 -1.66
N ALA A 108 -10.18 18.10 -1.11
CA ALA A 108 -10.40 18.26 0.32
C ALA A 108 -11.52 17.34 0.86
N ASP A 109 -12.48 16.97 0.02
CA ASP A 109 -13.55 16.03 0.34
C ASP A 109 -13.08 14.58 0.48
N GLU A 110 -11.85 14.24 0.07
CA GLU A 110 -11.22 12.93 0.31
C GLU A 110 -10.50 12.83 1.66
N ALA A 111 -10.43 13.93 2.42
CA ALA A 111 -9.76 13.94 3.72
C ALA A 111 -10.37 12.89 4.66
N GLY A 112 -9.50 12.04 5.25
CA GLY A 112 -9.91 10.96 6.14
C GLY A 112 -10.56 9.74 5.47
N LYS A 113 -10.70 9.74 4.14
CA LYS A 113 -11.24 8.61 3.35
C LYS A 113 -10.15 7.77 2.69
N LEU A 114 -8.91 8.26 2.76
CA LEU A 114 -7.77 7.68 2.07
C LEU A 114 -6.98 6.80 3.02
N TYR A 115 -6.53 5.69 2.45
CA TYR A 115 -5.78 4.69 3.15
C TYR A 115 -4.60 4.24 2.32
N GLU A 116 -3.51 3.98 3.00
CA GLU A 116 -2.31 3.42 2.39
C GLU A 116 -2.36 1.90 2.46
N TYR A 117 -2.00 1.27 1.35
CA TYR A 117 -1.99 -0.19 1.22
C TYR A 117 -0.63 -0.63 0.73
N TYR A 118 -0.15 -1.72 1.32
CA TYR A 118 1.06 -2.38 0.90
C TYR A 118 0.70 -3.80 0.50
N ALA A 119 1.20 -4.21 -0.66
CA ALA A 119 1.05 -5.55 -1.17
C ALA A 119 2.40 -6.04 -1.69
N THR A 120 2.61 -7.34 -1.61
CA THR A 120 3.72 -8.02 -2.29
C THR A 120 3.29 -8.44 -3.69
N ASN A 121 4.26 -8.71 -4.56
CA ASN A 121 4.01 -9.28 -5.88
C ASN A 121 3.46 -10.70 -5.77
N GLY A 122 2.12 -10.84 -5.81
CA GLY A 122 1.39 -12.07 -5.47
C GLY A 122 1.33 -13.13 -6.57
N ASP A 123 1.73 -12.81 -7.79
CA ASP A 123 1.77 -13.72 -8.93
C ASP A 123 3.19 -14.25 -9.22
N SER A 124 4.22 -13.67 -8.60
CA SER A 124 5.61 -14.07 -8.77
C SER A 124 6.03 -15.25 -7.90
N GLU A 125 6.50 -16.33 -8.54
CA GLU A 125 7.04 -17.54 -7.89
C GLU A 125 8.25 -17.28 -7.00
N TRP A 126 8.95 -16.18 -7.25
CA TRP A 126 10.16 -15.79 -6.53
C TRP A 126 9.92 -14.69 -5.50
N ALA A 127 8.66 -14.28 -5.32
CA ALA A 127 8.28 -13.22 -4.38
C ALA A 127 6.99 -13.59 -3.63
N GLY A 128 6.02 -12.68 -3.58
CA GLY A 128 4.85 -12.74 -2.71
C GLY A 128 3.77 -13.77 -3.08
N LYS A 129 4.03 -14.72 -3.99
CA LYS A 129 3.03 -15.75 -4.35
C LYS A 129 2.72 -16.73 -3.24
N VAL A 130 3.74 -17.08 -2.43
CA VAL A 130 3.59 -18.09 -1.38
C VAL A 130 3.75 -17.47 -0.01
N GLU A 131 2.76 -17.74 0.83
CA GLU A 131 2.77 -17.34 2.21
C GLU A 131 3.72 -18.18 3.06
N VAL A 132 4.80 -17.57 3.54
CA VAL A 132 5.75 -18.23 4.46
C VAL A 132 5.42 -17.78 5.89
N GLY A 133 4.27 -18.26 6.39
CA GLY A 133 3.71 -17.90 7.69
C GLY A 133 3.81 -19.00 8.74
N ALA A 134 2.80 -19.10 9.60
CA ALA A 134 2.72 -20.08 10.69
C ALA A 134 2.83 -21.55 10.23
N ALA A 135 2.46 -21.84 8.97
CA ALA A 135 2.63 -23.16 8.36
C ALA A 135 4.11 -23.58 8.22
N ALA A 136 5.03 -22.61 8.18
CA ALA A 136 6.48 -22.81 8.19
C ALA A 136 7.10 -22.63 9.59
N GLY A 137 6.29 -22.59 10.66
CA GLY A 137 6.76 -22.46 12.04
C GLY A 137 7.16 -21.04 12.48
N LEU A 138 6.95 -20.02 11.62
CA LEU A 138 7.27 -18.63 11.93
C LEU A 138 6.14 -17.95 12.71
N ARG A 139 6.47 -17.23 13.80
CA ARG A 139 5.49 -16.41 14.52
C ARG A 139 4.96 -15.30 13.59
N LYS A 140 3.64 -15.10 13.60
CA LYS A 140 3.00 -13.94 12.97
C LYS A 140 3.68 -12.66 13.50
N PRO A 141 4.24 -11.78 12.65
CA PRO A 141 4.86 -10.53 13.09
C PRO A 141 3.87 -9.66 13.88
N THR A 142 4.35 -9.10 15.00
CA THR A 142 3.56 -8.25 15.91
C THR A 142 3.79 -6.75 15.70
N ALA A 143 4.51 -6.36 14.64
CA ALA A 143 4.84 -4.98 14.27
C ALA A 143 4.41 -4.69 12.82
N PRO A 144 4.32 -3.43 12.36
CA PRO A 144 3.85 -3.09 11.02
C PRO A 144 4.92 -3.40 9.97
N THR A 145 5.17 -4.68 9.74
CA THR A 145 5.90 -5.21 8.59
C THR A 145 4.94 -6.12 7.82
N PRO A 146 4.89 -6.02 6.48
CA PRO A 146 3.90 -6.71 5.68
C PRO A 146 4.36 -8.17 5.46
N THR A 147 4.24 -9.01 6.47
CA THR A 147 4.30 -10.48 6.31
C THR A 147 3.38 -11.14 7.33
N ALA A 148 2.07 -11.00 7.10
CA ALA A 148 1.08 -11.89 7.70
C ALA A 148 -0.19 -11.82 6.86
N TRP A 149 -0.38 -12.79 5.98
CA TRP A 149 -1.57 -12.79 5.16
C TRP A 149 -2.72 -13.34 5.97
N ARG A 150 -3.69 -12.47 6.15
CA ARG A 150 -5.03 -12.85 5.79
C ARG A 150 -5.33 -12.12 4.49
N CYS A 151 -5.97 -12.80 3.53
CA CYS A 151 -7.10 -12.15 2.87
C CYS A 151 -8.12 -11.84 3.98
N GLY A 152 -7.85 -10.74 4.67
CA GLY A 152 -8.63 -10.13 5.73
C GLY A 152 -8.69 -8.65 5.39
N PRO A 153 -9.63 -7.90 5.98
CA PRO A 153 -9.86 -6.52 5.60
C PRO A 153 -8.53 -5.74 5.63
N PRO A 154 -8.32 -4.80 4.70
CA PRO A 154 -7.09 -4.05 4.61
C PRO A 154 -6.65 -3.54 5.98
N ILE A 155 -5.35 -3.56 6.29
CA ILE A 155 -4.86 -2.84 7.47
C ILE A 155 -4.91 -1.36 7.10
N TRP A 156 -6.07 -0.77 7.36
CA TRP A 156 -6.39 0.63 7.19
C TRP A 156 -5.56 1.46 8.16
N ARG A 157 -4.40 1.98 7.73
CA ARG A 157 -3.84 3.15 8.41
C ARG A 157 -4.49 4.38 7.78
N PRO A 158 -5.17 5.24 8.55
CA PRO A 158 -5.60 6.52 8.02
C PRO A 158 -4.35 7.25 7.52
N ALA A 159 -4.32 7.57 6.24
CA ALA A 159 -3.24 8.39 5.70
C ALA A 159 -3.34 9.76 6.39
N ASN A 160 -2.26 10.21 7.02
CA ASN A 160 -2.22 11.50 7.71
C ASN A 160 -2.09 12.63 6.67
N ILE A 161 -3.14 12.78 5.86
CA ILE A 161 -3.19 13.76 4.78
C ILE A 161 -3.69 15.05 5.40
N THR A 162 -2.79 16.02 5.53
CA THR A 162 -3.16 17.35 6.00
C THR A 162 -4.08 17.97 4.94
N PRO A 163 -5.32 18.38 5.26
CA PRO A 163 -6.17 19.06 4.31
C PRO A 163 -5.50 20.37 3.88
N ALA A 164 -5.54 20.69 2.59
CA ALA A 164 -5.19 22.02 2.12
C ALA A 164 -6.25 23.01 2.64
N THR A 165 -6.00 23.65 3.78
CA THR A 165 -6.78 24.80 4.22
C THR A 165 -6.54 25.95 3.26
N GLY A 166 -7.35 26.02 2.21
CA GLY A 166 -7.44 27.18 1.34
C GLY A 166 -7.95 28.38 2.15
N ARG A 167 -7.04 29.29 2.52
CA ARG A 167 -7.42 30.63 2.97
C ARG A 167 -8.11 31.32 1.78
N ARG A 168 -9.43 31.44 1.81
CA ARG A 168 -10.15 32.40 0.97
C ARG A 168 -9.75 33.80 1.45
N GLY A 169 -8.80 34.42 0.76
CA GLY A 169 -8.59 35.87 0.86
C GLY A 169 -9.81 36.57 0.26
N ARG A 170 -10.45 37.41 1.07
CA ARG A 170 -11.24 38.54 0.58
C ARG A 170 -10.30 39.64 0.11
#